data_AF-A0A136NHP0-F1
#
_entry.id   AF-A0A136NHP0-F1
#
_cell.length_a   1.000
_cell.length_b   1.000
_cell.length_c   1.000
_cell.angle_alpha   90.00
_cell.angle_beta   90.00
_cell.angle_gamma   90.00
#
_symmetry.space_group_name_H-M   'P 1'
#
loop_
_entity.id
_entity.type
_entity.pdbx_description
1 polymer ?
#
loop_
_entity_poly.entity_id
_entity_poly.type
_entity_poly.pdbx_seq_one_letter_code
_entity_poly.pdbx_strand_id
1 'polypeptide(L)'
;MPVYMEQGINNTVNLTDDEKMLGMFAHLSMFFGSLIIPLIFWLVNKDKSKFTTFHSLQALFFHIAYTAVLVLLVIFVAIAGMAAGLIKPGHSGPPEMGALQIIIILALGVMVIGFIFASVALAVINAISAYKGGMKKYPLIGNIVYKKVYGVN
;
A
#
# COMPACT_ATOMS: atom_id res chain seq x y z
N MET A 1 -8.87 -9.61 29.48
CA MET A 1 -7.95 -9.59 28.31
C MET A 1 -6.81 -10.55 28.57
N PRO A 2 -6.25 -11.25 27.58
CA PRO A 2 -5.18 -12.22 27.83
C PRO A 2 -3.83 -11.54 28.08
N VAL A 3 -3.03 -12.12 28.99
CA VAL A 3 -1.73 -11.61 29.49
C VAL A 3 -0.71 -11.31 28.37
N TYR A 4 -0.78 -12.02 27.24
CA TYR A 4 0.07 -11.75 26.07
C TYR A 4 -0.34 -10.50 25.26
N MET A 5 -1.57 -10.01 25.42
CA MET A 5 -1.94 -8.68 24.90
C MET A 5 -1.44 -7.55 25.80
N GLU A 6 -1.22 -7.81 27.09
CA GLU A 6 -0.65 -6.85 28.04
C GLU A 6 0.88 -6.76 27.92
N GLN A 7 1.57 -7.88 27.69
CA GLN A 7 3.01 -7.90 27.42
C GLN A 7 3.39 -7.23 26.08
N GLY A 8 2.46 -7.11 25.14
CA GLY A 8 2.65 -6.35 23.89
C GLY A 8 2.46 -4.83 24.06
N ILE A 9 1.80 -4.39 25.13
CA ILE A 9 1.57 -2.97 25.47
C ILE A 9 2.68 -2.45 26.38
N ASN A 10 3.23 -3.30 27.25
CA ASN A 10 4.16 -2.91 28.32
C ASN A 10 5.64 -3.23 28.03
N ASN A 11 5.97 -3.89 26.92
CA ASN A 11 7.34 -3.92 26.40
C ASN A 11 7.58 -2.67 25.53
N THR A 12 7.52 -1.48 26.14
CA THR A 12 8.15 -0.31 25.55
C THR A 12 9.67 -0.50 25.65
N VAL A 13 10.25 -1.23 24.70
CA VAL A 13 11.54 -0.76 24.17
C VAL A 13 11.27 0.71 23.89
N ASN A 14 11.93 1.63 24.60
CA ASN A 14 11.71 3.06 24.44
C ASN A 14 12.01 3.41 22.98
N LEU A 15 10.97 3.41 22.14
CA LEU A 15 11.10 3.66 20.71
C LEU A 15 11.63 5.07 20.56
N THR A 16 12.76 5.19 19.87
CA THR A 16 13.32 6.50 19.58
C THR A 16 12.40 7.24 18.62
N ASP A 17 12.47 8.57 18.62
CA ASP A 17 11.68 9.35 17.67
C ASP A 17 12.14 9.10 16.22
N ASP A 18 13.42 8.77 16.02
CA ASP A 18 13.95 8.32 14.73
C ASP A 18 13.26 7.04 14.24
N GLU A 19 13.07 6.03 15.10
CA GLU A 19 12.36 4.79 14.72
C GLU A 19 10.92 5.07 14.31
N LYS A 20 10.22 5.92 15.06
CA LYS A 20 8.84 6.34 14.76
C LYS A 20 8.77 7.11 13.45
N MET A 21 9.69 8.05 13.23
CA MET A 21 9.78 8.84 12.00
C MET A 21 10.08 7.96 10.79
N LEU A 22 11.04 7.03 10.89
CA LEU A 22 11.35 6.09 9.81
C LEU A 22 10.15 5.18 9.50
N GLY A 23 9.45 4.68 10.52
CA GLY A 23 8.23 3.91 10.33
C GLY A 23 7.12 4.72 9.64
N MET A 24 6.92 5.98 10.02
CA MET A 24 5.98 6.89 9.38
C MET A 24 6.34 7.15 7.91
N PHE A 25 7.59 7.53 7.65
CA PHE A 25 8.06 7.82 6.30
C PHE A 25 8.09 6.59 5.40
N ALA A 26 8.26 5.38 5.95
CA ALA A 26 8.11 4.16 5.17
C ALA A 26 6.75 4.10 4.47
N HIS A 27 5.65 4.42 5.18
CA HIS A 27 4.31 4.44 4.59
C HIS A 27 4.06 5.67 3.70
N LEU A 28 4.53 6.86 4.11
CA LEU A 28 4.36 8.08 3.30
C LEU A 28 5.23 8.09 2.03
N SER A 29 6.22 7.21 1.93
CA SER A 29 7.03 7.08 0.71
C SER A 29 6.23 6.72 -0.53
N MET A 30 4.98 6.26 -0.38
CA MET A 30 4.03 6.05 -1.46
C MET A 30 3.95 7.24 -2.44
N PHE A 31 4.16 8.47 -1.96
CA PHE A 31 4.07 9.69 -2.76
C PHE A 31 5.35 10.12 -3.47
N PHE A 32 6.54 9.64 -3.06
CA PHE A 32 7.83 10.21 -3.47
C PHE A 32 8.85 9.20 -4.00
N GLY A 33 8.60 7.89 -3.82
CA GLY A 33 9.55 6.84 -4.18
C GLY A 33 9.08 5.48 -3.70
N SER A 34 7.85 5.13 -4.05
CA SER A 34 7.02 4.11 -3.40
C SER A 34 7.77 2.81 -3.07
N LEU A 35 8.58 2.25 -3.97
CA LEU A 35 9.27 0.99 -3.71
C LEU A 35 10.67 1.15 -3.11
N ILE A 36 11.38 2.22 -3.49
CA ILE A 36 12.81 2.38 -3.20
C ILE A 36 13.02 2.80 -1.74
N ILE A 37 12.25 3.78 -1.26
CA ILE A 37 12.42 4.33 0.10
C ILE A 37 12.17 3.27 1.20
N PRO A 38 11.06 2.50 1.21
CA PRO A 38 10.85 1.52 2.28
C PRO A 38 11.81 0.33 2.16
N LEU A 39 12.32 0.03 0.96
CA LEU A 39 13.40 -0.94 0.77
C LEU A 39 14.70 -0.45 1.42
N ILE A 40 15.09 0.81 1.21
CA ILE A 40 16.27 1.41 1.86
C ILE A 40 16.10 1.39 3.38
N PHE A 41 14.95 1.85 3.89
CA PHE A 41 14.70 1.87 5.34
C PHE A 41 14.76 0.48 5.95
N TRP A 42 14.22 -0.54 5.26
CA TRP A 42 14.37 -1.93 5.69
C TRP A 42 15.84 -2.36 5.69
N LEU A 43 16.56 -2.21 4.58
CA LEU A 43 17.95 -2.68 4.47
C LEU A 43 18.89 -2.03 5.51
N VAL A 44 18.67 -0.76 5.83
CA VAL A 44 19.48 -0.01 6.79
C VAL A 44 19.15 -0.35 8.24
N ASN A 45 17.91 -0.79 8.53
CA ASN A 45 17.42 -1.00 9.91
C ASN A 45 17.12 -2.45 10.27
N LYS A 46 17.21 -3.39 9.31
CA LYS A 46 16.86 -4.82 9.49
C LYS A 46 17.54 -5.48 10.69
N ASP A 47 18.77 -5.06 11.00
CA ASP A 47 19.59 -5.61 12.10
C ASP A 47 19.60 -4.68 13.33
N LYS A 48 18.90 -3.53 13.29
CA LYS A 48 18.94 -2.47 14.31
C LYS A 48 17.62 -2.31 15.06
N SER A 49 16.49 -2.37 14.35
CA SER A 49 15.18 -2.08 14.91
C SER A 49 14.10 -2.98 14.30
N LYS A 50 13.49 -3.83 15.14
CA LYS A 50 12.33 -4.64 14.71
C LYS A 50 11.14 -3.77 14.35
N PHE A 51 10.94 -2.64 15.04
CA PHE A 51 9.85 -1.70 14.76
C PHE A 51 9.98 -1.10 13.36
N THR A 52 11.14 -0.49 13.06
CA THR A 52 11.40 0.11 11.74
C THR A 52 11.38 -0.96 10.64
N THR A 53 11.92 -2.15 10.93
CA THR A 53 11.89 -3.30 10.01
C THR A 53 10.47 -3.71 9.66
N PHE A 54 9.59 -3.83 10.66
CA PHE A 54 8.18 -4.16 10.46
C PHE A 54 7.47 -3.12 9.59
N HIS A 55 7.54 -1.83 9.94
CA HIS A 55 6.87 -0.79 9.16
C HIS A 55 7.43 -0.66 7.75
N SER A 56 8.75 -0.81 7.58
CA SER A 56 9.41 -0.74 6.27
C SER A 56 9.04 -1.90 5.35
N LEU A 57 9.12 -3.14 5.82
CA LEU A 57 8.68 -4.30 5.04
C LEU A 57 7.18 -4.29 4.77
N GLN A 58 6.37 -3.90 5.76
CA GLN A 58 4.93 -3.80 5.60
C GLN A 58 4.56 -2.74 4.53
N ALA A 59 5.20 -1.58 4.55
CA ALA A 59 5.01 -0.55 3.53
C ALA A 59 5.47 -1.05 2.15
N LEU A 60 6.65 -1.67 2.07
CA LEU A 60 7.19 -2.20 0.82
C LEU A 60 6.24 -3.20 0.15
N PHE A 61 5.77 -4.19 0.90
CA PHE A 61 4.82 -5.18 0.35
C PHE A 61 3.47 -4.56 -0.01
N PHE A 62 3.00 -3.58 0.78
CA PHE A 62 1.79 -2.84 0.43
C PHE A 62 1.96 -2.07 -0.88
N HIS A 63 3.09 -1.39 -1.08
CA HIS A 63 3.37 -0.66 -2.32
C HIS A 63 3.51 -1.59 -3.53
N ILE A 64 4.10 -2.77 -3.35
CA ILE A 64 4.15 -3.81 -4.41
C ILE A 64 2.73 -4.27 -4.75
N ALA A 65 1.93 -4.65 -3.75
CA ALA A 65 0.58 -5.13 -3.97
C ALA A 65 -0.32 -4.07 -4.61
N TYR A 66 -0.26 -2.82 -4.10
CA TYR A 66 -0.94 -1.67 -4.69
C TYR A 66 -0.56 -1.47 -6.16
N THR A 67 0.74 -1.45 -6.48
CA THR A 67 1.22 -1.25 -7.85
C THR A 67 0.76 -2.39 -8.76
N ALA A 68 0.84 -3.64 -8.29
CA ALA A 68 0.38 -4.79 -9.06
C ALA A 68 -1.12 -4.72 -9.35
N VAL A 69 -1.96 -4.43 -8.35
CA VAL A 69 -3.40 -4.30 -8.54
C VAL A 69 -3.73 -3.14 -9.48
N LEU A 70 -3.05 -2.00 -9.34
CA LEU A 70 -3.27 -0.84 -10.22
C LEU A 70 -2.93 -1.16 -11.68
N VAL A 71 -1.79 -1.81 -11.93
CA VAL A 71 -1.38 -2.25 -13.28
C VAL A 71 -2.39 -3.24 -13.86
N LEU A 72 -2.81 -4.25 -13.07
CA LEU A 72 -3.81 -5.22 -13.51
C LEU A 72 -5.15 -4.56 -13.84
N LEU A 73 -5.57 -3.58 -13.04
CA LEU A 73 -6.81 -2.84 -13.26
C LEU A 73 -6.73 -2.02 -14.56
N VAL A 74 -5.62 -1.34 -14.82
CA VAL A 74 -5.40 -0.59 -16.07
C VAL A 74 -5.37 -1.53 -17.28
N ILE A 75 -4.67 -2.66 -17.20
CA ILE A 75 -4.65 -3.67 -18.28
C ILE A 75 -6.05 -4.22 -18.52
N PHE A 76 -6.78 -4.57 -17.45
CA PHE A 76 -8.15 -5.05 -17.55
C PHE A 76 -9.06 -4.05 -18.23
N VAL A 77 -8.98 -2.76 -17.85
CA VAL A 77 -9.75 -1.67 -18.48
C VAL A 77 -9.41 -1.55 -19.96
N ALA A 78 -8.13 -1.62 -20.33
CA ALA A 78 -7.69 -1.56 -21.72
C ALA A 78 -8.22 -2.75 -22.54
N ILE A 79 -8.11 -3.98 -22.01
CA ILE A 79 -8.60 -5.20 -22.68
C ILE A 79 -10.12 -5.20 -22.79
N ALA A 80 -10.83 -4.88 -21.72
CA ALA A 80 -12.30 -4.77 -21.74
C ALA A 80 -12.76 -3.71 -22.74
N GLY A 81 -12.04 -2.57 -22.80
CA GLY A 81 -12.27 -1.54 -23.79
C GLY A 81 -12.07 -2.03 -25.23
N MET A 82 -10.99 -2.75 -25.52
CA MET A 82 -10.77 -3.35 -26.84
C MET A 82 -11.84 -4.39 -27.20
N ALA A 83 -12.16 -5.31 -26.28
CA ALA A 83 -13.14 -6.37 -26.49
C ALA A 83 -14.56 -5.84 -26.73
N ALA A 84 -14.94 -4.74 -26.06
CA ALA A 84 -16.21 -4.06 -26.28
C ALA A 84 -16.20 -3.12 -27.52
N GLY A 85 -15.12 -3.11 -28.31
CA GLY A 85 -14.99 -2.30 -29.52
C GLY A 85 -14.73 -0.81 -29.27
N LEU A 86 -14.36 -0.43 -28.04
CA LEU A 86 -14.13 0.95 -27.59
C LEU A 86 -12.76 1.48 -28.03
N ILE A 87 -11.81 0.59 -28.24
CA ILE A 87 -10.42 0.90 -28.62
C ILE A 87 -10.13 0.14 -29.91
N LYS A 88 -10.10 0.85 -31.05
CA LYS A 88 -9.69 0.30 -32.36
C LYS A 88 -8.25 0.74 -32.67
N PRO A 89 -7.29 -0.18 -32.83
CA PRO A 89 -5.94 0.18 -33.26
C PRO A 89 -5.99 0.89 -34.62
N GLY A 90 -5.31 2.03 -34.77
CA GLY A 90 -5.22 2.75 -36.04
C GLY A 90 -6.42 3.66 -36.39
N HIS A 91 -7.30 4.00 -35.43
CA HIS A 91 -8.39 4.94 -35.67
C HIS A 91 -7.86 6.39 -35.76
N SER A 92 -8.10 7.04 -36.90
CA SER A 92 -7.80 8.47 -37.11
C SER A 92 -9.12 9.27 -37.11
N GLY A 93 -9.52 9.76 -35.95
CA GLY A 93 -10.73 10.55 -35.74
C GLY A 93 -11.15 10.56 -34.27
N PRO A 94 -12.00 11.51 -33.82
CA PRO A 94 -12.57 11.45 -32.48
C PRO A 94 -13.31 10.11 -32.30
N PRO A 95 -13.12 9.40 -31.18
CA PRO A 95 -13.88 8.19 -30.93
C PRO A 95 -15.38 8.50 -30.95
N GLU A 96 -16.14 7.95 -31.91
CA GLU A 96 -17.59 7.95 -31.83
C GLU A 96 -18.01 6.96 -30.74
N MET A 97 -18.12 7.46 -29.50
CA MET A 97 -18.56 6.67 -28.35
C MET A 97 -20.06 6.82 -28.13
N GLY A 98 -20.79 5.71 -28.21
CA GLY A 98 -22.15 5.59 -27.71
C GLY A 98 -22.24 5.74 -26.19
N ALA A 99 -23.41 6.15 -25.69
CA ALA A 99 -23.62 6.50 -24.28
C ALA A 99 -23.26 5.38 -23.29
N LEU A 100 -23.56 4.12 -23.61
CA LEU A 100 -23.21 2.97 -22.76
C LEU A 100 -21.69 2.83 -22.53
N GLN A 101 -20.90 3.20 -23.53
CA GLN A 101 -19.44 3.05 -23.52
C GLN A 101 -18.79 4.12 -22.64
N ILE A 102 -19.32 5.36 -22.71
CA ILE A 102 -18.95 6.46 -21.82
C ILE A 102 -19.24 6.08 -20.37
N ILE A 103 -20.43 5.52 -20.10
CA ILE A 103 -20.83 5.09 -18.74
C ILE A 103 -19.84 4.04 -18.18
N ILE A 104 -19.45 3.06 -18.98
CA ILE A 104 -18.49 2.01 -18.56
C ILE A 104 -17.12 2.61 -18.24
N ILE A 105 -16.59 3.49 -19.10
CA ILE A 105 -15.30 4.15 -18.88
C ILE A 105 -15.33 5.00 -17.60
N LEU A 106 -16.40 5.75 -17.38
CA LEU A 106 -16.57 6.56 -16.17
C LEU A 106 -16.67 5.69 -14.92
N ALA A 107 -17.44 4.60 -14.95
CA ALA A 107 -17.56 3.68 -13.83
C ALA A 107 -16.21 3.03 -13.47
N LEU A 108 -15.44 2.63 -14.48
CA LEU A 108 -14.08 2.09 -14.30
C LEU A 108 -13.11 3.15 -13.77
N GLY A 109 -13.20 4.38 -14.27
CA GLY A 109 -12.43 5.52 -13.75
C GLY A 109 -12.72 5.78 -12.26
N VAL A 110 -13.99 5.81 -11.86
CA VAL A 110 -14.40 5.95 -10.47
C VAL A 110 -13.87 4.80 -9.61
N MET A 111 -13.89 3.57 -10.11
CA MET A 111 -13.34 2.41 -9.42
C MET A 111 -11.82 2.56 -9.17
N VAL A 112 -11.06 2.94 -10.21
CA VAL A 112 -9.60 3.18 -10.10
C VAL A 112 -9.31 4.28 -9.09
N ILE A 113 -10.02 5.42 -9.21
CA ILE A 113 -9.88 6.56 -8.31
C ILE A 113 -10.19 6.14 -6.86
N GLY A 114 -11.29 5.42 -6.64
CA GLY A 114 -11.66 4.91 -5.32
C GLY A 114 -10.60 4.00 -4.72
N PHE A 115 -10.00 3.12 -5.53
CA PHE A 115 -8.90 2.25 -5.09
C PHE A 115 -7.65 3.04 -4.70
N ILE A 116 -7.30 4.08 -5.46
CA ILE A 116 -6.18 4.98 -5.15
C ILE A 116 -6.44 5.69 -3.82
N PHE A 117 -7.61 6.30 -3.64
CA PHE A 117 -7.97 7.00 -2.40
C PHE A 117 -7.98 6.07 -1.18
N ALA A 118 -8.53 4.86 -1.33
CA ALA A 118 -8.51 3.87 -0.26
C ALA A 118 -7.07 3.47 0.12
N SER A 119 -6.20 3.27 -0.87
CA SER A 119 -4.81 2.89 -0.65
C SER A 119 -4.01 4.01 0.02
N VAL A 120 -4.20 5.25 -0.43
CA VAL A 120 -3.63 6.43 0.20
C VAL A 120 -4.11 6.59 1.64
N ALA A 121 -5.41 6.41 1.90
CA ALA A 121 -5.96 6.50 3.26
C ALA A 121 -5.32 5.43 4.18
N LEU A 122 -5.17 4.20 3.70
CA LEU A 122 -4.48 3.14 4.44
C LEU A 122 -3.02 3.51 4.72
N ALA A 123 -2.30 4.10 3.76
CA ALA A 123 -0.92 4.56 3.95
C ALA A 123 -0.81 5.65 5.02
N VAL A 124 -1.65 6.68 4.94
CA VAL A 124 -1.67 7.76 5.93
C VAL A 124 -2.04 7.24 7.32
N ILE A 125 -3.03 6.36 7.42
CA ILE A 125 -3.44 5.75 8.70
C ILE A 125 -2.29 4.95 9.34
N ASN A 126 -1.56 4.17 8.54
CA ASN A 126 -0.41 3.40 9.04
C ASN A 126 0.78 4.31 9.36
N ALA A 127 0.99 5.39 8.62
CA ALA A 127 1.99 6.41 8.91
C ALA A 127 1.73 7.07 10.27
N ILE A 128 0.50 7.53 10.52
CA ILE A 128 0.09 8.14 11.79
C ILE A 128 0.24 7.13 12.94
N SER A 129 -0.16 5.87 12.72
CA SER A 129 0.05 4.81 13.71
C SER A 129 1.52 4.63 14.04
N ALA A 130 2.39 4.53 13.02
CA ALA A 130 3.83 4.35 13.21
C ALA A 130 4.45 5.53 13.96
N TYR A 131 4.05 6.76 13.64
CA TYR A 131 4.54 7.96 14.34
C TYR A 131 4.17 7.95 15.83
N LYS A 132 3.02 7.36 16.20
CA LYS A 132 2.60 7.15 17.58
C LYS A 132 3.24 5.92 18.25
N GLY A 133 4.14 5.21 17.57
CA GLY A 133 4.73 3.93 18.04
C GLY A 133 3.78 2.73 17.94
N GLY A 134 2.66 2.85 17.22
CA GLY A 134 1.65 1.81 17.09
C GLY A 134 1.91 0.84 15.94
N MET A 135 1.68 -0.44 16.17
CA MET A 135 1.94 -1.56 15.26
C MET A 135 0.77 -1.92 14.34
N LYS A 136 0.04 -0.92 13.83
CA LYS A 136 -1.11 -1.16 12.95
C LYS A 136 -0.69 -1.93 11.70
N LYS A 137 -1.59 -2.82 11.26
CA LYS A 137 -1.35 -3.76 10.17
C LYS A 137 -2.18 -3.41 8.95
N TYR A 138 -1.58 -3.48 7.75
CA TYR A 138 -2.40 -3.55 6.54
C TYR A 138 -3.17 -4.87 6.51
N PRO A 139 -4.41 -4.87 5.98
CA PRO A 139 -5.14 -6.11 5.71
C PRO A 139 -4.28 -7.09 4.91
N LEU A 140 -4.35 -8.38 5.26
CA LEU A 140 -3.60 -9.50 4.66
C LEU A 140 -2.07 -9.46 4.86
N ILE A 141 -1.41 -8.38 4.44
CA ILE A 141 0.06 -8.25 4.40
C ILE A 141 0.65 -8.09 5.80
N GLY A 142 0.00 -7.30 6.66
CA GLY A 142 0.61 -6.92 7.94
C GLY A 142 0.79 -8.09 8.90
N ASN A 143 -0.08 -9.11 8.84
CA ASN A 143 0.10 -10.32 9.64
C ASN A 143 1.30 -11.14 9.18
N ILE A 144 1.49 -11.29 7.86
CA ILE A 144 2.63 -12.04 7.30
C ILE A 144 3.96 -11.38 7.71
N VAL A 145 4.05 -10.05 7.56
CA VAL A 145 5.26 -9.30 7.93
C VAL A 145 5.50 -9.34 9.44
N TYR A 146 4.45 -9.16 10.24
CA TYR A 146 4.58 -9.22 11.70
C TYR A 146 5.13 -10.57 12.17
N LYS A 147 4.60 -11.68 11.66
CA LYS A 147 5.10 -13.03 11.96
C LYS A 147 6.57 -13.19 11.58
N LYS A 148 6.95 -12.74 10.37
CA LYS A 148 8.33 -12.79 9.89
C LYS A 148 9.31 -11.99 10.75
N VAL A 149 8.94 -10.79 11.19
CA VAL A 149 9.83 -9.88 11.93
C VAL A 149 9.93 -10.24 13.41
N TYR A 150 8.83 -10.70 14.02
CA TYR A 150 8.77 -11.00 15.45
C TYR A 150 8.89 -12.48 15.80
N GLY A 151 8.91 -13.37 14.81
CA GLY A 151 9.12 -14.81 15.04
C GLY A 151 7.94 -15.51 15.72
N VAL A 152 6.72 -15.01 15.53
CA VAL A 152 5.49 -15.59 16.09
C VAL A 152 4.79 -16.43 15.02
N ASN A 153 4.58 -17.71 15.32
CA ASN A 153 3.90 -18.68 14.45
C ASN A 153 2.38 -18.56 14.54
#